data_AF-A0A3M1J927-F1
#
_entry.id   AF-A0A3M1J927-F1
#
_cell.length_a   1.000
_cell.length_b   1.000
_cell.length_c   1.000
_cell.angle_alpha   90.00
_cell.angle_beta   90.00
_cell.angle_gamma   90.00
#
_symmetry.space_group_name_H-M   'P 1'
#
loop_
_entity.id
_entity.type
_entity.pdbx_description
1 polymer ?
#
loop_
_entity_poly.entity_id
_entity_poly.type
_entity_poly.pdbx_seq_one_letter_code
_entity_poly.pdbx_strand_id
1 'polypeptide(L)'
;MSQPTKPRARLHEVELRAPHGPRATLGRIAAMVLRYVYLFSVSPVRILELVYWPFVQMLMWGYLQIHLAQTSTLFAQGAGLLIGSVLLWDILFRGKIGFSICFLEEVWARNLGLLMISPLRANEFLAALSLMSIIRLAAGFIPVTLFAALIFGFNLFGLGLALGVFF
;
A
#
# COMPACT_ATOMS: atom_id res chain seq x y z
N MET A 1 -26.94 -43.54 -53.69
CA MET A 1 -26.81 -43.92 -52.27
C MET A 1 -25.92 -42.87 -51.59
N SER A 2 -26.48 -41.71 -51.24
CA SER A 2 -25.77 -40.58 -50.65
C SER A 2 -25.86 -40.64 -49.12
N GLN A 3 -24.72 -40.78 -48.45
CA GLN A 3 -24.67 -40.59 -47.00
C GLN A 3 -24.65 -39.08 -46.68
N PRO A 4 -25.51 -38.57 -45.78
CA PRO A 4 -25.38 -37.21 -45.30
C PRO A 4 -24.21 -37.11 -44.32
N THR A 5 -23.18 -36.35 -44.68
CA THR A 5 -22.05 -36.00 -43.82
C THR A 5 -22.55 -35.10 -42.68
N LYS A 6 -22.45 -35.59 -41.44
CA LYS A 6 -22.77 -34.84 -40.22
C LYS A 6 -21.95 -33.52 -40.16
N PRO A 7 -22.53 -32.39 -39.74
CA PRO A 7 -21.80 -31.13 -39.71
C PRO A 7 -20.82 -31.11 -38.52
N ARG A 8 -19.51 -31.15 -38.81
CA ARG A 8 -18.39 -30.92 -37.87
C ARG A 8 -18.19 -29.42 -37.56
N ALA A 9 -19.27 -28.66 -37.37
CA ALA A 9 -19.20 -27.20 -37.26
C ALA A 9 -19.48 -26.65 -35.85
N ARG A 10 -19.65 -27.51 -34.83
CA ARG A 10 -20.20 -27.08 -33.52
C ARG A 10 -19.22 -27.12 -32.34
N LEU A 11 -17.92 -27.18 -32.59
CA LEU A 11 -16.89 -27.23 -31.53
C LEU A 11 -15.98 -26.00 -31.47
N HIS A 12 -16.09 -25.07 -32.42
CA HIS A 12 -15.31 -23.82 -32.44
C HIS A 12 -16.00 -22.66 -31.71
N GLU A 13 -17.26 -22.83 -31.30
CA GLU A 13 -18.03 -21.86 -30.50
C GLU A 13 -18.05 -22.21 -29.00
N VAL A 14 -17.00 -22.87 -28.49
CA VAL A 14 -16.70 -22.69 -27.07
C VAL A 14 -16.19 -21.26 -26.95
N GLU A 15 -17.15 -20.35 -26.89
CA GLU A 15 -16.95 -18.93 -26.67
C GLU A 15 -16.03 -18.82 -25.45
N LEU A 16 -14.78 -18.48 -25.70
CA LEU A 16 -13.82 -17.95 -24.73
C LEU A 16 -14.32 -16.57 -24.28
N ARG A 17 -15.57 -16.49 -23.82
CA ARG A 17 -16.05 -15.37 -23.04
C ARG A 17 -15.29 -15.45 -21.75
N ALA A 18 -14.23 -14.66 -21.64
CA ALA A 18 -13.60 -14.42 -20.35
C ALA A 18 -14.74 -14.12 -19.36
N PRO A 19 -14.78 -14.73 -18.17
CA PRO A 19 -15.91 -14.54 -17.26
C PRO A 19 -16.04 -13.04 -16.96
N HIS A 20 -17.15 -12.45 -17.42
CA HIS A 20 -17.48 -11.05 -17.23
C HIS A 20 -18.45 -10.97 -16.06
N GLY A 21 -18.02 -10.34 -14.97
CA GLY A 21 -18.83 -10.15 -13.78
C GLY A 21 -18.01 -9.66 -12.59
N PRO A 22 -18.67 -9.04 -11.60
CA PRO A 22 -17.98 -8.45 -10.44
C PRO A 22 -17.14 -9.49 -9.67
N ARG A 23 -17.58 -10.75 -9.61
CA ARG A 23 -16.83 -11.85 -9.00
C ARG A 23 -15.53 -12.19 -9.75
N ALA A 24 -15.56 -12.16 -11.08
CA ALA A 24 -14.39 -12.43 -11.90
C ALA A 24 -13.38 -11.27 -11.84
N THR A 25 -13.86 -10.03 -11.73
CA THR A 25 -13.03 -8.84 -11.48
C THR A 25 -12.34 -8.92 -10.11
N LEU A 26 -13.10 -9.24 -9.05
CA LEU A 26 -12.53 -9.40 -7.71
C LEU A 26 -11.50 -10.53 -7.64
N GLY A 27 -11.75 -11.66 -8.32
CA GLY A 27 -10.79 -12.77 -8.39
C GLY A 27 -9.47 -12.38 -9.06
N ARG A 28 -9.52 -11.58 -10.13
CA ARG A 28 -8.32 -11.07 -10.81
C ARG A 28 -7.54 -10.08 -9.94
N ILE A 29 -8.22 -9.16 -9.27
CA ILE A 29 -7.62 -8.22 -8.32
C ILE A 29 -6.94 -9.01 -7.18
N ALA A 30 -7.63 -9.97 -6.60
CA ALA A 30 -7.09 -10.80 -5.53
C ALA A 30 -5.86 -11.62 -5.97
N ALA A 31 -5.88 -12.19 -7.18
CA ALA A 31 -4.72 -12.91 -7.72
C ALA A 31 -3.51 -11.99 -7.92
N MET A 32 -3.73 -10.77 -8.39
CA MET A 32 -2.69 -9.75 -8.52
C MET A 32 -2.13 -9.34 -7.16
N VAL A 33 -2.99 -9.08 -6.18
CA VAL A 33 -2.60 -8.72 -4.81
C VAL A 33 -1.80 -9.85 -4.17
N LEU A 34 -2.25 -11.10 -4.32
CA LEU A 34 -1.56 -12.27 -3.78
C LEU A 34 -0.15 -12.41 -4.36
N ARG A 35 0.03 -12.17 -5.67
CA ARG A 35 1.35 -12.11 -6.31
C ARG A 35 2.24 -11.06 -5.65
N TYR A 36 1.74 -9.86 -5.41
CA TYR A 36 2.52 -8.80 -4.76
C TYR A 36 2.86 -9.12 -3.31
N VAL A 37 1.93 -9.73 -2.57
CA VAL A 37 2.16 -10.18 -1.20
C VAL A 37 3.27 -11.22 -1.16
N TYR A 38 3.25 -12.23 -2.05
CA TYR A 38 4.33 -13.21 -2.11
C TYR A 38 5.68 -12.59 -2.48
N LEU A 39 5.70 -11.67 -3.45
CA LEU A 39 6.93 -10.97 -3.82
C LEU A 39 7.50 -10.14 -2.64
N PHE A 40 6.61 -9.52 -1.87
CA PHE A 40 6.99 -8.72 -0.70
C PHE A 40 7.48 -9.58 0.46
N SER A 41 6.83 -10.72 0.74
CA SER A 41 7.17 -11.62 1.85
C SER A 41 8.48 -12.39 1.66
N VAL A 42 8.99 -12.51 0.43
CA VAL A 42 10.25 -13.21 0.14
C VAL A 42 11.48 -12.49 0.73
N SER A 43 11.41 -11.17 0.98
CA SER A 43 12.54 -10.41 1.51
C SER A 43 12.24 -9.89 2.93
N PRO A 44 12.61 -10.64 3.99
CA PRO A 44 12.46 -10.16 5.37
C PRO A 44 13.24 -8.87 5.63
N VAL A 45 14.33 -8.62 4.90
CA VAL A 45 15.09 -7.37 4.94
C VAL A 45 14.22 -6.18 4.55
N ARG A 46 13.39 -6.32 3.51
CA ARG A 46 12.50 -5.25 3.04
C ARG A 46 11.40 -4.94 4.06
N ILE A 47 10.90 -5.95 4.76
CA ILE A 47 9.95 -5.77 5.87
C ILE A 47 10.62 -5.04 7.04
N LEU A 48 11.85 -5.44 7.39
CA LEU A 48 12.62 -4.79 8.45
C LEU A 48 12.91 -3.33 8.10
N GLU A 49 13.35 -3.03 6.88
CA GLU A 49 13.60 -1.67 6.40
C GLU A 49 12.34 -0.80 6.47
N LEU A 50 11.19 -1.38 6.08
CA LEU A 50 9.88 -0.71 6.12
C LEU A 50 9.48 -0.28 7.54
N VAL A 51 9.85 -1.05 8.56
CA VAL A 51 9.54 -0.75 9.98
C VAL A 51 10.64 0.09 10.61
N TYR A 52 11.90 -0.21 10.31
CA TYR A 52 13.10 0.42 10.86
C TYR A 52 13.05 1.94 10.68
N TRP A 53 12.79 2.39 9.45
CA TRP A 53 12.86 3.81 9.15
C TRP A 53 11.79 4.64 9.89
N PRO A 54 10.47 4.33 9.78
CA PRO A 54 9.45 5.04 10.56
C PRO A 54 9.61 4.87 12.08
N PHE A 55 10.18 3.77 12.55
CA PHE A 55 10.53 3.61 13.98
C PHE A 55 11.60 4.61 14.42
N VAL A 56 12.68 4.75 13.64
CA VAL A 56 13.74 5.75 13.92
C VAL A 56 13.18 7.17 13.86
N GLN A 57 12.34 7.48 12.87
CA GLN A 57 11.67 8.78 12.75
C GLN A 57 10.80 9.08 13.97
N MET A 58 9.99 8.12 14.41
CA MET A 58 9.16 8.25 15.61
C MET A 58 9.99 8.51 16.85
N LEU A 59 11.08 7.77 17.06
CA LEU A 59 11.97 7.98 18.20
C LEU A 59 12.60 9.38 18.14
N MET A 60 13.21 9.73 17.02
CA MET A 60 13.92 11.00 16.86
C MET A 60 13.00 12.19 17.12
N TRP A 61 11.83 12.22 16.47
CA TRP A 61 10.89 13.33 16.62
C TRP A 61 10.10 13.28 17.92
N GLY A 62 9.75 12.09 18.40
CA GLY A 62 9.06 11.92 19.68
C GLY A 62 9.88 12.45 20.85
N TYR A 63 11.17 12.10 20.92
CA TYR A 63 12.07 12.63 21.95
C TYR A 63 12.36 14.12 21.79
N LEU A 64 12.56 14.60 20.55
CA LEU A 64 12.80 16.01 20.31
C LEU A 64 11.61 16.88 20.77
N GLN A 65 10.39 16.43 20.50
CA GLN A 65 9.18 17.13 20.92
C GLN A 65 9.05 17.19 22.44
N ILE A 66 9.35 16.09 23.15
CA ILE A 66 9.33 16.03 24.62
C ILE A 66 10.36 17.01 25.20
N HIS A 67 11.57 17.06 24.63
CA HIS A 67 12.62 17.96 25.09
C HIS A 67 12.27 19.44 24.87
N LEU A 68 11.68 19.76 23.72
CA LEU A 68 11.24 21.13 23.43
C LEU A 68 10.09 21.57 24.32
N ALA A 69 9.16 20.67 24.64
CA ALA A 69 8.04 20.95 25.54
C ALA A 69 8.49 21.31 26.97
N GLN A 70 9.67 20.83 27.39
CA GLN A 70 10.26 21.16 28.68
C GLN A 70 10.94 22.54 28.70
N THR A 71 11.21 23.14 27.54
CA THR A 71 11.93 24.41 27.42
C THR A 71 10.95 25.54 27.07
N SER A 72 10.58 26.37 28.04
CA SER A 72 9.56 27.43 27.88
C SER A 72 10.10 28.75 27.30
N THR A 73 10.91 28.68 26.24
CA THR A 73 11.47 29.87 25.57
C THR A 73 10.72 30.17 24.27
N LEU A 74 10.57 31.44 23.89
CA LEU A 74 10.00 31.84 22.59
C LEU A 74 10.64 31.12 21.39
N PHE A 75 11.95 30.86 21.47
CA PHE A 75 12.68 30.09 20.47
C PHE A 75 12.23 28.62 20.39
N ALA A 76 11.86 28.01 21.52
CA ALA A 76 11.35 26.63 21.57
C ALA A 76 9.96 26.51 20.94
N GLN A 77 9.11 27.54 21.07
CA GLN A 77 7.81 27.59 20.39
C GLN A 77 7.96 27.70 18.87
N GLY A 78 8.87 28.55 18.38
CA GLY A 78 9.17 28.67 16.94
C GLY A 78 9.78 27.38 16.35
N ALA A 79 10.71 26.76 17.07
CA ALA A 79 11.29 25.47 16.68
C ALA A 79 10.24 24.34 16.68
N GLY A 80 9.31 24.32 17.64
CA GLY A 80 8.21 23.34 17.69
C GLY A 80 7.28 23.45 16.48
N LEU A 81 6.98 24.67 16.02
CA LEU A 81 6.17 24.88 14.81
C LEU A 81 6.88 24.39 13.54
N LEU A 82 8.19 24.62 13.42
CA LEU A 82 8.98 24.12 12.31
C LEU A 82 9.04 22.58 12.31
N ILE A 83 9.22 21.97 13.49
CA ILE A 83 9.21 20.50 13.64
C ILE A 83 7.85 19.92 13.25
N GLY A 84 6.75 20.52 13.72
CA GLY A 84 5.39 20.13 13.32
C GLY A 84 5.18 20.23 11.80
N SER A 85 5.71 21.27 11.16
CA SER A 85 5.63 21.45 9.70
C SER A 85 6.41 20.36 8.95
N VAL A 86 7.63 20.02 9.41
CA VAL A 86 8.47 18.96 8.84
C VAL A 86 7.83 17.59 9.01
N LEU A 87 7.22 17.33 10.17
CA LEU A 87 6.50 16.08 10.45
C LEU A 87 5.29 15.89 9.51
N LEU A 88 4.51 16.96 9.32
CA LEU A 88 3.36 16.93 8.41
C LEU A 88 3.78 16.65 6.97
N TRP A 89 4.89 17.27 6.54
CA TRP A 89 5.51 17.00 5.24
C TRP A 89 5.95 15.53 5.10
N ASP A 90 6.61 14.97 6.13
CA ASP A 90 7.10 13.59 6.10
C ASP A 90 5.96 12.57 5.95
N ILE A 91 4.84 12.80 6.64
CA ILE A 91 3.63 11.96 6.54
C ILE A 91 3.04 12.04 5.12
N LEU A 92 2.87 13.25 4.59
CA LEU A 92 2.35 13.46 3.23
C LEU A 92 3.23 12.78 2.17
N PHE A 93 4.54 12.92 2.30
CA PHE A 93 5.51 12.36 1.38
C PHE A 93 5.48 10.82 1.41
N ARG A 94 5.45 10.20 2.59
CA ARG A 94 5.35 8.73 2.73
C ARG A 94 4.05 8.16 2.16
N GLY A 95 2.93 8.86 2.36
CA GLY A 95 1.63 8.43 1.83
C GLY A 95 1.67 8.25 0.31
N LYS A 96 2.36 9.14 -0.40
CA LYS A 96 2.48 9.06 -1.88
C LYS A 96 3.54 8.07 -2.34
N ILE A 97 4.65 7.93 -1.60
CA ILE A 97 5.75 7.03 -1.96
C ILE A 97 5.28 5.57 -2.08
N GLY A 98 4.41 5.12 -1.17
CA GLY A 98 3.95 3.72 -1.16
C GLY A 98 3.29 3.29 -2.47
N PHE A 99 2.52 4.18 -3.09
CA PHE A 99 1.89 3.94 -4.39
C PHE A 99 2.89 3.98 -5.55
N SER A 100 3.74 5.02 -5.58
CA SER A 100 4.75 5.18 -6.64
C SER A 100 5.73 4.03 -6.69
N ILE A 101 6.15 3.46 -5.54
CA ILE A 101 7.07 2.32 -5.53
C ILE A 101 6.39 1.07 -6.11
N CYS A 102 5.14 0.77 -5.74
CA CYS A 102 4.43 -0.39 -6.28
C CYS A 102 4.26 -0.28 -7.80
N PHE A 103 4.00 0.93 -8.30
CA PHE A 103 3.94 1.18 -9.74
C PHE A 103 5.32 1.02 -10.41
N LEU A 104 6.38 1.56 -9.80
CA LEU A 104 7.75 1.46 -10.33
C LEU A 104 8.22 0.00 -10.37
N GLU A 105 7.85 -0.81 -9.38
CA GLU A 105 8.17 -2.24 -9.31
C GLU A 105 7.59 -3.01 -10.52
N GLU A 106 6.40 -2.63 -10.99
CA GLU A 106 5.77 -3.20 -12.20
C GLU A 106 6.42 -2.75 -13.50
N VAL A 107 6.88 -1.50 -13.58
CA VAL A 107 7.67 -0.99 -14.70
C VAL A 107 9.03 -1.70 -14.75
N TRP A 108 9.69 -1.84 -13.61
CA TRP A 108 11.01 -2.47 -13.51
C TRP A 108 10.95 -3.98 -13.79
N ALA A 109 9.87 -4.65 -13.39
CA ALA A 109 9.63 -6.06 -13.70
C ALA A 109 9.32 -6.34 -15.18
N ARG A 110 9.17 -5.31 -16.03
CA ARG A 110 8.70 -5.41 -17.43
C ARG A 110 7.38 -6.16 -17.58
N ASN A 111 6.64 -6.31 -16.49
CA ASN A 111 5.41 -7.07 -16.42
C ASN A 111 4.20 -6.26 -16.90
N LEU A 112 4.35 -4.93 -16.94
CA LEU A 112 3.34 -4.01 -17.47
C LEU A 112 2.93 -4.36 -18.91
N GLY A 113 3.89 -4.73 -19.77
CA GLY A 113 3.62 -5.12 -21.15
C GLY A 113 2.82 -6.42 -21.27
N LEU A 114 3.09 -7.41 -20.41
CA LEU A 114 2.36 -8.67 -20.37
C LEU A 114 0.93 -8.48 -19.85
N LEU A 115 0.75 -7.59 -18.87
CA LEU A 115 -0.57 -7.22 -18.35
C LEU A 115 -1.43 -6.52 -19.40
N MET A 116 -0.85 -5.67 -20.25
CA MET A 116 -1.56 -4.95 -21.31
C MET A 116 -2.10 -5.89 -22.41
N ILE A 117 -1.51 -7.08 -22.57
CA ILE A 117 -1.96 -8.11 -23.53
C ILE A 117 -3.04 -9.01 -22.90
N SER A 118 -3.08 -9.10 -21.57
CA SER A 118 -4.10 -9.85 -20.85
C SER A 118 -5.45 -9.11 -20.87
N PRO A 119 -6.60 -9.80 -20.77
CA PRO A 119 -7.94 -9.19 -20.73
C PRO A 119 -8.24 -8.49 -19.38
N LEU A 120 -7.21 -7.94 -18.72
CA LEU A 120 -7.29 -7.22 -17.45
C LEU A 120 -7.55 -5.73 -17.71
N ARG A 121 -8.51 -5.14 -17.00
CA ARG A 121 -8.80 -3.71 -17.17
C ARG A 121 -7.80 -2.87 -16.38
N ALA A 122 -7.42 -1.71 -16.92
CA ALA A 122 -6.53 -0.77 -16.23
C ALA A 122 -7.04 -0.39 -14.81
N ASN A 123 -8.36 -0.30 -14.63
CA ASN A 123 -8.97 -0.01 -13.33
C ASN A 123 -8.78 -1.16 -12.31
N GLU A 124 -8.74 -2.41 -12.77
CA GLU A 124 -8.50 -3.59 -11.90
C GLU A 124 -7.05 -3.61 -11.42
N PHE A 125 -6.12 -3.22 -12.31
CA PHE A 125 -4.71 -3.05 -11.96
C PHE A 125 -4.50 -1.91 -10.95
N LEU A 126 -5.14 -0.76 -11.16
CA LEU A 126 -5.04 0.37 -10.25
C LEU A 126 -5.63 0.05 -8.87
N ALA A 127 -6.74 -0.70 -8.82
CA ALA A 127 -7.33 -1.18 -7.57
C ALA A 127 -6.39 -2.16 -6.83
N ALA A 128 -5.74 -3.08 -7.55
CA ALA A 128 -4.77 -4.00 -6.97
C ALA A 128 -3.54 -3.27 -6.39
N LEU A 129 -3.01 -2.27 -7.12
CA LEU A 129 -1.92 -1.42 -6.65
C LEU A 129 -2.31 -0.63 -5.39
N SER A 130 -3.49 -0.01 -5.41
CA SER A 130 -4.00 0.77 -4.28
C SER A 130 -4.16 -0.10 -3.04
N LEU A 131 -4.74 -1.29 -3.18
CA LEU A 131 -4.88 -2.24 -2.07
C LEU A 131 -3.52 -2.70 -1.55
N MET A 132 -2.56 -2.98 -2.44
CA MET A 132 -1.21 -3.37 -2.05
C MET A 132 -0.48 -2.26 -1.28
N SER A 133 -0.63 -1.00 -1.69
CA SER A 133 -0.06 0.14 -0.95
C SER A 133 -0.66 0.28 0.45
N ILE A 134 -1.96 0.03 0.61
CA ILE A 134 -2.62 -0.01 1.93
C ILE A 134 -2.05 -1.15 2.79
N ILE A 135 -1.88 -2.35 2.22
CA ILE A 135 -1.28 -3.49 2.93
C ILE A 135 0.14 -3.16 3.38
N ARG A 136 0.95 -2.56 2.50
CA ARG A 136 2.31 -2.12 2.83
C ARG A 136 2.29 -1.05 3.93
N LEU A 137 1.41 -0.06 3.84
CA LEU A 137 1.27 0.98 4.86
C LEU A 137 0.91 0.36 6.21
N ALA A 138 -0.07 -0.53 6.25
CA ALA A 138 -0.47 -1.25 7.47
C ALA A 138 0.69 -2.06 8.06
N ALA A 139 1.44 -2.80 7.22
CA ALA A 139 2.59 -3.58 7.66
C ALA A 139 3.71 -2.74 8.30
N GLY A 140 3.94 -1.52 7.80
CA GLY A 140 4.90 -0.58 8.41
C GLY A 140 4.34 0.16 9.64
N PHE A 141 3.07 0.54 9.61
CA PHE A 141 2.47 1.43 10.61
C PHE A 141 2.02 0.71 11.89
N ILE A 142 1.48 -0.52 11.77
CA ILE A 142 1.03 -1.33 12.92
C ILE A 142 2.15 -1.55 13.95
N PRO A 143 3.34 -2.07 13.58
CA PRO A 143 4.40 -2.31 14.57
C PRO A 143 4.90 -1.01 15.19
N VAL A 144 5.04 0.06 14.40
CA VAL A 144 5.48 1.38 14.90
C VAL A 144 4.48 1.94 15.91
N THR A 145 3.18 1.82 15.64
CA THR A 145 2.12 2.25 16.56
C THR A 145 2.15 1.47 17.88
N LEU A 146 2.39 0.16 17.80
CA LEU A 146 2.54 -0.68 18.98
C LEU A 146 3.76 -0.25 19.82
N PHE A 147 4.90 0.02 19.18
CA PHE A 147 6.07 0.55 19.87
C PHE A 147 5.84 1.94 20.46
N ALA A 148 5.13 2.83 19.77
CA ALA A 148 4.77 4.15 20.28
C ALA A 148 3.98 4.04 21.59
N ALA A 149 2.98 3.16 21.61
CA ALA A 149 2.15 2.93 22.79
C ALA A 149 2.95 2.39 23.98
N LEU A 150 3.89 1.47 23.73
CA LEU A 150 4.73 0.87 24.78
C LEU A 150 5.79 1.83 25.33
N ILE A 151 6.47 2.58 24.47
CA ILE A 151 7.63 3.40 24.83
C ILE A 151 7.20 4.77 25.38
N PHE A 152 6.20 5.40 24.76
CA PHE A 152 5.77 6.75 25.12
C PHE A 152 4.46 6.78 25.93
N GLY A 153 3.86 5.62 26.22
CA GLY A 153 2.56 5.54 26.90
C GLY A 153 1.42 6.17 26.09
N PHE A 154 1.63 6.38 24.79
CA PHE A 154 0.73 7.17 23.95
C PHE A 154 -0.46 6.30 23.50
N ASN A 155 -1.64 6.56 24.05
CA ASN A 155 -2.86 5.85 23.66
C ASN A 155 -3.42 6.45 22.36
N LEU A 156 -2.99 5.92 21.21
CA LEU A 156 -3.43 6.36 19.88
C LEU A 156 -4.96 6.27 19.70
N PHE A 157 -5.62 5.34 20.39
CA PHE A 157 -7.08 5.17 20.36
C PHE A 157 -7.84 6.23 21.18
N GLY A 158 -7.13 7.00 22.02
CA GLY A 158 -7.70 8.14 22.75
C GLY A 158 -7.88 9.40 21.88
N LEU A 159 -7.18 9.49 20.75
CA LEU A 159 -7.29 10.62 19.80
C LEU A 159 -8.56 10.56 18.93
N GLY A 160 -9.25 9.41 18.90
CA GLY A 160 -10.58 9.24 18.30
C GLY A 160 -10.73 9.87 16.90
N LEU A 161 -11.72 10.75 16.77
CA LEU A 161 -12.13 11.41 15.52
C LEU A 161 -11.07 12.35 14.92
N ALA A 162 -10.15 12.89 15.72
CA ALA A 162 -9.11 13.80 15.22
C ALA A 162 -8.15 13.09 14.25
N LEU A 163 -7.95 11.79 14.44
CA LEU A 163 -7.13 10.97 13.55
C LEU A 163 -7.82 10.82 12.17
N GLY A 164 -9.13 10.60 12.15
CA GLY A 164 -9.89 10.40 10.91
C GLY A 164 -10.15 11.67 10.10
N VAL A 165 -10.05 12.85 10.69
CA VAL A 165 -10.19 14.14 9.98
C VAL A 165 -8.88 14.58 9.31
N PHE A 166 -7.73 14.08 9.79
CA PHE A 166 -6.42 14.48 9.30
C PHE A 166 -5.92 13.66 8.10
N PHE A 167 -6.43 12.43 7.92
CA PHE A 167 -6.12 11.53 6.80
C PHE A 167 -7.22 11.55 5.74
#